data_AF-A0A1B2I7U0-F1
#
_entry.id   AF-A0A1B2I7U0-F1
#
_cell.length_a   1.000
_cell.length_b   1.000
_cell.length_c   1.000
_cell.angle_alpha   90.00
_cell.angle_beta   90.00
_cell.angle_gamma   90.00
#
_symmetry.space_group_name_H-M   'P 1'
#
loop_
_entity.id
_entity.type
_entity.pdbx_description
1 polymer ?
#
loop_
_entity_poly.entity_id
_entity_poly.type
_entity_poly.pdbx_seq_one_letter_code
_entity_poly.pdbx_strand_id
1 'polypeptide(L)'
;MSKKKFFTLLLALVTALTMSLAGTALAADTWDGTVGTVPAPVNNVITITTGAQLAGLAAAVNSGTDYAQYTVRLGDDINLNNRDWTPIGRFFQYPSAWVPDPGNKAFSGIFDGAGHSITGLNVVNDNNNYTNRGETAGLFGYIDFPAATTTRRAANATPVTAAAKAQSDAAALGLAGEAYDRVVAERTDLYTAFGVAPEAIQTRSVTPAPTGGIVKNLKLYGTVTNTRGQGAAGVVCWNDGLIENCYFEGTIYIHDNNNRAYTGGICSLLGASTYVVNCAAKADVKAHGGVYSYAGGIAGYCYAMGSGYVVNCSVQPGSKIDSYMDTGGVVGGFANQVYNCVSAADSVTVDGHNPNESGYYTGGIVGAYGTTYNCYWLQSSSASTTQPGAAVGGGSDVSGLRTTVAALPAGSVFFTPTAVNVNGTASVTHTYYPTGAAANPPALNNWSTTDSSVAAVSNGTVTGYSVGTATVSATASSGAWSTSTPSAVSVTPESGVTVTQ
;
A
#
# COMPACT_ATOMS: atom_id res chain seq x y z
N MET A 1 32.99 44.15 38.02
CA MET A 1 32.15 43.07 38.59
C MET A 1 33.02 42.19 39.47
N SER A 2 32.63 41.87 40.72
CA SER A 2 33.48 40.98 41.54
C SER A 2 33.50 39.56 40.95
N LYS A 3 34.61 38.83 41.07
CA LYS A 3 34.78 37.48 40.50
C LYS A 3 33.65 36.52 40.88
N LYS A 4 33.04 36.70 42.07
CA LYS A 4 31.85 35.94 42.49
C LYS A 4 30.61 36.26 41.65
N LYS A 5 30.34 37.54 41.35
CA LYS A 5 29.18 37.95 40.52
C LYS A 5 29.34 37.52 39.05
N PHE A 6 30.57 37.45 38.54
CA PHE A 6 30.84 36.95 37.19
C PHE A 6 30.64 35.43 37.09
N PHE A 7 31.05 34.67 38.11
CA PHE A 7 30.82 33.21 38.16
C PHE A 7 29.34 32.85 38.31
N THR A 8 28.56 33.61 39.09
CA THR A 8 27.12 33.37 39.20
C THR A 8 26.38 33.71 37.90
N LEU A 9 26.82 34.75 37.18
CA LEU A 9 26.26 35.10 35.87
C LEU A 9 26.61 34.05 34.80
N LEU A 10 27.83 33.52 34.82
CA LEU A 10 28.27 32.48 33.89
C LEU A 10 27.57 31.14 34.17
N LEU A 11 27.37 30.77 35.43
CA LEU A 11 26.65 29.55 35.80
C LEU A 11 25.15 29.65 35.48
N ALA A 12 24.54 30.83 35.65
CA ALA A 12 23.15 31.09 35.25
C ALA A 12 22.97 31.14 33.72
N LEU A 13 23.97 31.61 32.96
CA LEU A 13 23.96 31.58 31.49
C LEU A 13 24.15 30.15 30.97
N VAL A 14 24.97 29.33 31.64
CA VAL A 14 25.18 27.91 31.30
C VAL A 14 23.95 27.07 31.66
N THR A 15 23.27 27.31 32.78
CA THR A 15 21.99 26.63 33.07
C THR A 15 20.85 27.12 32.19
N ALA A 16 20.86 28.38 31.72
CA ALA A 16 19.90 28.87 30.72
C ALA A 16 20.16 28.34 29.30
N LEU A 17 21.41 28.00 28.95
CA LEU A 17 21.74 27.33 27.68
C LEU A 17 21.50 25.80 27.71
N THR A 18 21.52 25.17 28.89
CA THR A 18 21.27 23.71 28.99
C THR A 18 19.81 23.35 29.28
N MET A 19 18.97 24.31 29.69
CA MET A 19 17.52 24.10 29.91
C MET A 19 16.63 24.35 28.69
N SER A 20 17.20 24.60 27.50
CA SER A 20 16.44 24.74 26.25
C SER A 20 16.46 23.49 25.34
N LEU A 21 17.02 22.37 25.78
CA LEU A 21 16.92 21.07 25.09
C LEU A 21 16.13 20.03 25.89
N ALA A 22 15.10 20.47 26.61
CA ALA A 22 14.00 19.56 26.91
C ALA A 22 13.24 19.33 25.61
N GLY A 23 13.30 18.09 25.10
CA GLY A 23 12.75 17.65 23.81
C GLY A 23 11.43 18.35 23.46
N THR A 24 11.53 19.37 22.63
CA THR A 24 10.40 19.82 21.86
C THR A 24 10.26 18.78 20.75
N ALA A 25 9.14 18.06 20.73
CA ALA A 25 8.71 17.47 19.48
C ALA A 25 8.75 18.61 18.46
N LEU A 26 9.61 18.49 17.45
CA LEU A 26 9.69 19.48 16.39
C LEU A 26 8.26 19.62 15.85
N ALA A 27 7.75 20.85 15.81
CA ALA A 27 6.45 21.10 15.20
C ALA A 27 6.52 20.58 13.77
N ALA A 28 5.56 19.75 13.37
CA ALA A 28 5.53 19.18 12.01
C ALA A 28 5.74 20.30 10.98
N ASP A 29 6.69 20.10 10.06
CA ASP A 29 6.98 21.10 9.04
C ASP A 29 5.72 21.35 8.22
N THR A 30 5.22 22.59 8.25
CA THR A 30 3.99 22.96 7.56
C THR A 30 4.36 23.58 6.22
N TRP A 31 4.15 22.80 5.16
CA TRP A 31 4.52 23.17 3.81
C TRP A 31 3.74 24.37 3.30
N ASP A 32 4.45 25.28 2.64
CA ASP A 32 3.93 26.50 2.03
C ASP A 32 3.71 26.39 0.52
N GLY A 33 3.97 25.22 -0.07
CA GLY A 33 3.85 24.97 -1.51
C GLY A 33 5.15 25.18 -2.29
N THR A 34 6.24 25.58 -1.62
CA THR A 34 7.53 25.82 -2.28
C THR A 34 8.25 24.51 -2.65
N VAL A 35 9.05 24.58 -3.71
CA VAL A 35 9.95 23.49 -4.11
C VAL A 35 11.35 23.80 -3.58
N GLY A 36 11.84 22.97 -2.66
CA GLY A 36 13.16 23.09 -2.06
C GLY A 36 14.23 22.29 -2.80
N THR A 37 15.45 22.34 -2.28
CA THR A 37 16.58 21.52 -2.78
C THR A 37 16.57 20.15 -2.11
N VAL A 38 16.79 19.08 -2.89
CA VAL A 38 17.01 17.74 -2.33
C VAL A 38 18.34 17.72 -1.57
N PRO A 39 18.35 17.33 -0.28
CA PRO A 39 19.59 17.27 0.51
C PRO A 39 20.64 16.35 -0.10
N ALA A 40 21.92 16.64 0.16
CA ALA A 40 23.01 15.80 -0.28
C ALA A 40 22.99 14.44 0.44
N PRO A 41 23.24 13.32 -0.27
CA PRO A 41 23.28 12.01 0.35
C PRO A 41 24.48 11.85 1.30
N VAL A 42 24.28 11.17 2.42
CA VAL A 42 25.33 10.68 3.32
C VAL A 42 25.23 9.15 3.35
N ASN A 43 26.30 8.45 2.93
CA ASN A 43 26.30 6.98 2.82
C ASN A 43 25.10 6.41 2.05
N ASN A 44 24.78 7.01 0.90
CA ASN A 44 23.61 6.70 0.07
C ASN A 44 22.23 6.96 0.70
N VAL A 45 22.17 7.65 1.84
CA VAL A 45 20.92 8.07 2.48
C VAL A 45 20.69 9.57 2.30
N ILE A 46 19.53 9.95 1.77
CA ILE A 46 19.06 11.33 1.65
C ILE A 46 17.99 11.53 2.73
N THR A 47 18.25 12.38 3.72
CA THR A 47 17.28 12.66 4.79
C THR A 47 16.42 13.86 4.44
N ILE A 48 15.09 13.68 4.43
CA ILE A 48 14.09 14.71 4.19
C ILE A 48 13.40 15.05 5.52
N THR A 49 13.38 16.32 5.89
CA THR A 49 12.73 16.82 7.12
C THR A 49 11.65 17.87 6.86
N THR A 50 11.46 18.29 5.61
CA THR A 50 10.50 19.34 5.24
C THR A 50 9.70 19.00 3.99
N GLY A 51 8.50 19.55 3.88
CA GLY A 51 7.65 19.44 2.70
C GLY A 51 8.30 20.07 1.46
N ALA A 52 9.09 21.13 1.62
CA ALA A 52 9.82 21.74 0.50
C ALA A 52 10.89 20.80 -0.07
N GLN A 53 11.65 20.09 0.77
CA GLN A 53 12.61 19.07 0.33
C GLN A 53 11.91 17.89 -0.34
N LEU A 54 10.76 17.45 0.20
CA LEU A 54 9.95 16.39 -0.41
C LEU A 54 9.41 16.81 -1.78
N ALA A 55 8.95 18.05 -1.94
CA ALA A 55 8.56 18.60 -3.23
C ALA A 55 9.75 18.70 -4.20
N GLY A 56 10.95 19.00 -3.67
CA GLY A 56 12.21 18.93 -4.43
C GLY A 56 12.50 17.53 -4.99
N LEU A 57 12.26 16.48 -4.19
CA LEU A 57 12.37 15.09 -4.63
C LEU A 57 11.38 14.80 -5.76
N ALA A 58 10.11 15.20 -5.60
CA ALA A 58 9.09 15.03 -6.64
C ALA A 58 9.51 15.69 -7.96
N ALA A 59 10.04 16.92 -7.89
CA ALA A 59 10.56 17.63 -9.07
C ALA A 59 11.77 16.94 -9.70
N ALA A 60 12.70 16.40 -8.89
CA ALA A 60 13.87 15.67 -9.37
C ALA A 60 13.48 14.35 -10.08
N VAL A 61 12.53 13.60 -9.53
CA VAL A 61 12.01 12.37 -10.17
C VAL A 61 11.29 12.72 -11.47
N ASN A 62 10.39 13.70 -11.44
CA ASN A 62 9.63 14.10 -12.63
C ASN A 62 10.49 14.73 -13.75
N SER A 63 11.73 15.15 -13.44
CA SER A 63 12.72 15.60 -14.42
C SER A 63 13.67 14.49 -14.93
N GLY A 64 13.67 13.30 -14.31
CA GLY A 64 14.38 12.12 -14.82
C GLY A 64 15.35 11.46 -13.84
N THR A 65 15.47 11.95 -12.60
CA THR A 65 16.34 11.32 -11.60
C THR A 65 15.61 10.17 -10.91
N ASP A 66 16.01 8.92 -11.14
CA ASP A 66 15.30 7.74 -10.66
C ASP A 66 15.60 7.35 -9.20
N TYR A 67 16.73 7.80 -8.64
CA TYR A 67 17.23 7.47 -7.31
C TYR A 67 17.53 5.98 -7.06
N ALA A 68 17.79 5.18 -8.09
CA ALA A 68 17.94 3.71 -8.00
C ALA A 68 18.91 3.17 -6.92
N GLN A 69 19.92 3.96 -6.53
CA GLN A 69 20.96 3.57 -5.56
C GLN A 69 20.80 4.22 -4.19
N TYR A 70 19.78 5.07 -4.02
CA TYR A 70 19.61 5.88 -2.82
C TYR A 70 18.44 5.39 -1.97
N THR A 71 18.63 5.50 -0.65
CA THR A 71 17.52 5.52 0.31
C THR A 71 17.17 6.97 0.59
N VAL A 72 15.96 7.38 0.23
CA VAL A 72 15.37 8.62 0.69
C VAL A 72 14.60 8.32 1.97
N ARG A 73 15.01 8.94 3.09
CA ARG A 73 14.43 8.67 4.41
C ARG A 73 13.80 9.92 5.01
N LEU A 74 12.61 9.79 5.58
CA LEU A 74 12.03 10.86 6.40
C LEU A 74 12.77 10.94 7.75
N GLY A 75 13.15 12.16 8.14
CA GLY A 75 13.71 12.43 9.47
C GLY A 75 12.70 13.04 10.45
N ASP A 76 11.58 13.56 9.95
CA ASP A 76 10.53 14.22 10.71
C ASP A 76 9.15 13.98 10.08
N ASP A 77 8.10 14.23 10.86
CA ASP A 77 6.73 14.30 10.32
C ASP A 77 6.55 15.56 9.44
N ILE A 78 5.84 15.41 8.33
CA ILE A 78 5.60 16.47 7.35
C ILE A 78 4.10 16.75 7.25
N ASN A 79 3.73 18.03 7.26
CA ASN A 79 2.39 18.50 6.96
C ASN A 79 2.37 19.22 5.62
N LEU A 80 1.78 18.60 4.60
CA LEU A 80 1.60 19.17 3.26
C LEU A 80 0.52 20.26 3.20
N ASN A 81 -0.14 20.55 4.32
CA ASN A 81 -1.01 21.71 4.51
C ASN A 81 -2.18 21.78 3.52
N ASN A 82 -2.65 20.62 3.06
CA ASN A 82 -3.72 20.47 2.07
C ASN A 82 -3.46 21.22 0.75
N ARG A 83 -2.18 21.52 0.46
CA ARG A 83 -1.78 22.16 -0.80
C ARG A 83 -1.74 21.12 -1.90
N ASP A 84 -2.01 21.58 -3.12
CA ASP A 84 -1.98 20.70 -4.30
C ASP A 84 -0.59 20.07 -4.47
N TRP A 85 -0.55 18.76 -4.32
CA TRP A 85 0.64 17.94 -4.35
C TRP A 85 0.88 17.40 -5.76
N THR A 86 2.09 17.56 -6.26
CA THR A 86 2.52 16.90 -7.50
C THR A 86 3.13 15.54 -7.15
N PRO A 87 2.59 14.42 -7.68
CA PRO A 87 3.07 13.08 -7.36
C PRO A 87 4.58 12.90 -7.63
N ILE A 88 5.24 12.09 -6.80
CA ILE A 88 6.62 11.64 -7.04
C ILE A 88 6.57 10.57 -8.13
N GLY A 89 7.14 10.89 -9.28
CA GLY A 89 7.01 10.06 -10.47
C GLY A 89 5.64 10.17 -11.13
N ARG A 90 5.58 9.76 -12.40
CA ARG A 90 4.39 9.83 -13.24
C ARG A 90 4.41 8.75 -14.31
N PHE A 91 3.22 8.32 -14.70
CA PHE A 91 3.02 7.33 -15.75
C PHE A 91 1.95 7.82 -16.73
N PHE A 92 2.18 7.65 -18.04
CA PHE A 92 1.24 8.00 -19.10
C PHE A 92 0.68 6.75 -19.78
N GLN A 93 1.56 5.84 -20.15
CA GLN A 93 1.16 4.61 -20.82
C GLN A 93 2.29 3.58 -20.73
N TYR A 94 1.93 2.32 -20.90
CA TYR A 94 2.94 1.29 -21.08
C TYR A 94 3.67 1.52 -22.42
N PRO A 95 4.98 1.27 -22.47
CA PRO A 95 5.76 1.35 -23.70
C PRO A 95 5.11 0.57 -24.84
N SER A 96 4.86 1.23 -25.98
CA SER A 96 4.48 0.53 -27.20
C SER A 96 5.75 -0.05 -27.86
N ALA A 97 5.76 -1.36 -28.12
CA ALA A 97 6.78 -2.11 -28.87
C ALA A 97 8.22 -1.55 -28.85
N TRP A 98 8.88 -1.63 -27.68
CA TRP A 98 10.32 -1.37 -27.45
C TRP A 98 10.75 0.10 -27.31
N VAL A 99 9.82 1.05 -27.31
CA VAL A 99 10.13 2.45 -27.01
C VAL A 99 9.50 2.82 -25.67
N PRO A 100 10.30 3.00 -24.59
CA PRO A 100 9.82 3.57 -23.34
C PRO A 100 9.16 4.92 -23.60
N ASP A 101 8.00 5.18 -23.01
CA ASP A 101 7.40 6.50 -23.10
C ASP A 101 8.33 7.50 -22.38
N PRO A 102 8.92 8.48 -23.09
CA PRO A 102 9.84 9.43 -22.46
C PRO A 102 9.14 10.32 -21.43
N GLY A 103 7.81 10.34 -21.38
CA GLY A 103 6.99 11.00 -20.37
C GLY A 103 6.95 10.25 -19.04
N ASN A 104 7.09 8.93 -19.03
CA ASN A 104 7.13 8.13 -17.80
C ASN A 104 8.38 8.47 -16.98
N LYS A 105 8.19 8.62 -15.67
CA LYS A 105 9.25 8.93 -14.70
C LYS A 105 8.98 8.11 -13.45
N ALA A 106 9.76 7.08 -13.21
CA ALA A 106 9.62 6.25 -12.02
C ALA A 106 10.57 6.71 -10.92
N PHE A 107 10.12 6.58 -9.68
CA PHE A 107 11.05 6.45 -8.56
C PHE A 107 11.49 4.98 -8.45
N SER A 108 12.80 4.76 -8.41
CA SER A 108 13.43 3.44 -8.40
C SER A 108 14.36 3.19 -7.21
N GLY A 109 14.45 4.15 -6.28
CA GLY A 109 15.15 4.01 -5.01
C GLY A 109 14.32 3.38 -3.90
N ILE A 110 14.76 3.57 -2.66
CA ILE A 110 14.00 3.20 -1.45
C ILE A 110 13.49 4.47 -0.80
N PHE A 111 12.18 4.64 -0.68
CA PHE A 111 11.59 5.67 0.15
C PHE A 111 11.19 5.08 1.49
N ASP A 112 11.91 5.43 2.55
CA ASP A 112 11.71 4.95 3.91
C ASP A 112 11.11 6.06 4.78
N GLY A 113 9.84 5.95 5.13
CA GLY A 113 9.18 6.89 6.04
C GLY A 113 9.69 6.80 7.48
N ALA A 114 10.48 5.77 7.83
CA ALA A 114 10.98 5.51 9.19
C ALA A 114 9.89 5.50 10.29
N GLY A 115 8.62 5.34 9.91
CA GLY A 115 7.45 5.41 10.79
C GLY A 115 6.88 6.82 10.97
N HIS A 116 7.47 7.84 10.34
CA HIS A 116 6.95 9.20 10.30
C HIS A 116 5.66 9.30 9.48
N SER A 117 4.94 10.40 9.73
CA SER A 117 3.68 10.70 9.08
C SER A 117 3.81 11.82 8.06
N ILE A 118 3.14 11.67 6.93
CA ILE A 118 2.82 12.76 6.00
C ILE A 118 1.33 13.05 6.12
N THR A 119 0.99 14.28 6.50
CA THR A 119 -0.39 14.73 6.69
C THR A 119 -0.76 15.82 5.70
N GLY A 120 -2.06 16.05 5.50
CA GLY A 120 -2.55 17.09 4.61
C GLY A 120 -2.23 16.85 3.14
N LEU A 121 -2.05 15.59 2.71
CA LEU A 121 -1.91 15.28 1.30
C LEU A 121 -3.19 15.72 0.56
N ASN A 122 -3.04 16.51 -0.49
CA ASN A 122 -4.14 16.88 -1.37
C ASN A 122 -3.66 16.78 -2.81
N VAL A 123 -4.15 15.79 -3.55
CA VAL A 123 -3.81 15.61 -4.97
C VAL A 123 -5.07 15.83 -5.79
N VAL A 124 -4.99 16.74 -6.76
CA VAL A 124 -6.02 16.93 -7.78
C VAL A 124 -5.41 16.66 -9.15
N ASN A 125 -5.78 15.58 -9.82
CA ASN A 125 -5.36 15.31 -11.20
C ASN A 125 -6.53 15.57 -12.15
N ASP A 126 -6.39 16.55 -13.03
CA ASP A 126 -7.43 17.07 -13.92
C ASP A 126 -6.86 17.40 -15.31
N ASN A 127 -7.68 17.94 -16.21
CA ASN A 127 -7.24 18.33 -17.55
C ASN A 127 -6.13 19.39 -17.57
N ASN A 128 -6.00 20.21 -16.53
CA ASN A 128 -5.02 21.30 -16.47
C ASN A 128 -3.62 20.81 -16.13
N ASN A 129 -3.52 19.70 -15.39
CA ASN A 129 -2.24 19.19 -14.90
C ASN A 129 -1.88 17.76 -15.38
N TYR A 130 -2.76 17.11 -16.14
CA TYR A 130 -2.51 15.80 -16.76
C TYR A 130 -1.18 15.73 -17.53
N THR A 131 -0.80 16.78 -18.27
CA THR A 131 0.49 16.81 -19.01
C THR A 131 1.72 16.70 -18.11
N ASN A 132 1.57 17.05 -16.82
CA ASN A 132 2.64 17.01 -15.84
C ASN A 132 2.57 15.77 -14.93
N ARG A 133 1.37 15.20 -14.72
CA ARG A 133 1.09 14.13 -13.75
C ARG A 133 0.74 12.78 -14.38
N GLY A 134 0.34 12.78 -15.64
CA GLY A 134 -0.10 11.60 -16.38
C GLY A 134 -1.38 10.99 -15.84
N GLU A 135 -1.47 9.67 -15.94
CA GLU A 135 -2.62 8.86 -15.52
C GLU A 135 -2.77 8.74 -14.00
N THR A 136 -1.76 9.17 -13.24
CA THR A 136 -1.53 8.72 -11.87
C THR A 136 -1.68 9.82 -10.82
N ALA A 137 -2.51 9.59 -9.81
CA ALA A 137 -2.69 10.46 -8.66
C ALA A 137 -2.36 9.73 -7.33
N GLY A 138 -1.52 10.34 -6.49
CA GLY A 138 -1.13 9.83 -5.17
C GLY A 138 0.10 10.56 -4.63
N LEU A 139 0.62 10.14 -3.47
CA LEU A 139 1.92 10.65 -3.00
C LEU A 139 3.01 10.32 -4.03
N PHE A 140 3.08 9.05 -4.44
CA PHE A 140 3.84 8.59 -5.60
C PHE A 140 2.90 8.33 -6.77
N GLY A 141 3.23 8.85 -7.95
CA GLY A 141 2.53 8.52 -9.18
C GLY A 141 3.00 7.17 -9.73
N TYR A 142 4.32 6.94 -9.74
CA TYR A 142 4.90 5.73 -10.30
C TYR A 142 6.19 5.32 -9.60
N ILE A 143 6.25 4.05 -9.17
CA ILE A 143 7.51 3.40 -8.77
C ILE A 143 7.78 2.21 -9.69
N ASP A 144 9.06 1.99 -10.01
CA ASP A 144 9.49 0.89 -10.88
C ASP A 144 10.84 0.34 -10.41
N PHE A 145 11.10 -0.90 -10.76
CA PHE A 145 12.40 -1.51 -10.65
C PHE A 145 13.39 -0.95 -11.70
N PRO A 146 14.61 -0.49 -11.36
CA PRO A 146 15.56 0.02 -12.34
C PRO A 146 15.96 -1.10 -13.31
N ALA A 147 16.19 -0.72 -14.57
CA ALA A 147 16.38 -1.65 -15.67
C ALA A 147 17.64 -2.52 -15.50
N ALA A 148 17.46 -3.81 -15.19
CA ALA A 148 18.31 -4.85 -15.75
C ALA A 148 17.62 -5.37 -17.00
N THR A 149 18.28 -5.11 -18.13
CA THR A 149 17.98 -5.60 -19.47
C THR A 149 17.50 -7.05 -19.48
N THR A 150 16.24 -7.27 -19.85
CA THR A 150 15.76 -8.13 -20.94
C THR A 150 14.26 -8.35 -20.75
N THR A 151 13.48 -8.03 -21.80
CA THR A 151 12.07 -8.44 -21.94
C THR A 151 11.17 -8.16 -20.73
N ARG A 152 11.04 -6.89 -20.32
CA ARG A 152 9.84 -6.44 -19.59
C ARG A 152 8.68 -6.26 -20.56
N ARG A 153 8.35 -7.34 -21.27
CA ARG A 153 6.98 -7.52 -21.70
C ARG A 153 6.30 -8.15 -20.50
N ALA A 154 5.15 -7.63 -20.10
CA ALA A 154 4.13 -8.55 -19.66
C ALA A 154 4.15 -9.69 -20.69
N ALA A 155 4.28 -10.94 -20.26
CA ALA A 155 3.53 -11.91 -21.02
C ALA A 155 2.11 -11.35 -20.96
N ASN A 156 1.64 -10.72 -22.04
CA ASN A 156 0.25 -10.85 -22.37
C ASN A 156 0.09 -12.36 -22.31
N ALA A 157 -0.47 -12.87 -21.20
CA ALA A 157 -1.02 -14.21 -21.23
C ALA A 157 -1.81 -14.22 -22.53
N THR A 158 -1.41 -15.08 -23.47
CA THR A 158 -2.06 -15.15 -24.78
C THR A 158 -3.55 -15.15 -24.47
N PRO A 159 -4.33 -14.18 -24.96
CA PRO A 159 -5.73 -14.08 -24.56
C PRO A 159 -6.36 -15.46 -24.75
N VAL A 160 -6.75 -16.10 -23.64
CA VAL A 160 -7.47 -17.37 -23.76
C VAL A 160 -8.73 -17.00 -24.50
N THR A 161 -8.94 -17.57 -25.68
CA THR A 161 -10.13 -17.25 -26.47
C THR A 161 -11.36 -17.73 -25.71
N ALA A 162 -12.49 -17.04 -25.88
CA ALA A 162 -13.76 -17.45 -25.27
C ALA A 162 -14.07 -18.94 -25.53
N ALA A 163 -13.76 -19.41 -26.75
CA ALA A 163 -13.89 -20.80 -27.15
C ALA A 163 -12.98 -21.76 -26.38
N ALA A 164 -11.69 -21.42 -26.21
CA ALA A 164 -10.75 -22.26 -25.47
C ALA A 164 -11.13 -22.38 -23.97
N LYS A 165 -11.62 -21.31 -23.34
CA LYS A 165 -12.09 -21.35 -21.94
C LYS A 165 -13.38 -22.15 -21.78
N ALA A 166 -14.32 -22.01 -22.71
CA ALA A 166 -15.55 -22.78 -22.70
C ALA A 166 -15.31 -24.29 -22.85
N GLN A 167 -14.34 -24.68 -23.68
CA GLN A 167 -13.89 -26.07 -23.84
C GLN A 167 -13.26 -26.65 -22.58
N SER A 168 -12.43 -25.86 -21.89
CA SER A 168 -11.80 -26.23 -20.60
C SER A 168 -12.87 -26.46 -19.51
N ASP A 169 -13.87 -25.59 -19.42
CA ASP A 169 -14.95 -25.72 -18.44
C ASP A 169 -15.87 -26.91 -18.69
N ALA A 170 -16.22 -27.17 -19.95
CA ALA A 170 -17.02 -28.33 -20.32
C ALA A 170 -16.28 -29.64 -19.99
N ALA A 171 -14.96 -29.68 -20.16
CA ALA A 171 -14.13 -30.81 -19.79
C ALA A 171 -14.02 -31.00 -18.26
N ALA A 172 -13.90 -29.92 -17.49
CA ALA A 172 -13.84 -29.96 -16.03
C ALA A 172 -15.14 -30.47 -15.38
N LEU A 173 -16.28 -30.26 -16.05
CA LEU A 173 -17.57 -30.83 -15.67
C LEU A 173 -17.74 -32.30 -16.07
N GLY A 174 -16.73 -32.90 -16.73
CA GLY A 174 -16.75 -34.30 -17.17
C GLY A 174 -17.75 -34.57 -18.30
N LEU A 175 -18.13 -33.55 -19.08
CA LEU A 175 -19.11 -33.67 -20.15
C LEU A 175 -18.47 -34.27 -21.41
N ALA A 176 -19.27 -34.98 -22.22
CA ALA A 176 -18.88 -35.53 -23.51
C ALA A 176 -20.05 -35.49 -24.52
N GLY A 177 -19.75 -35.60 -25.82
CA GLY A 177 -20.74 -35.64 -26.89
C GLY A 177 -21.60 -34.36 -26.98
N GLU A 178 -22.88 -34.49 -27.35
CA GLU A 178 -23.77 -33.35 -27.60
C GLU A 178 -23.91 -32.39 -26.40
N ALA A 179 -23.77 -32.89 -25.17
CA ALA A 179 -23.80 -32.06 -23.96
C ALA A 179 -22.53 -31.21 -23.78
N TYR A 180 -21.37 -31.72 -24.22
CA TYR A 180 -20.12 -30.95 -24.27
C TYR A 180 -20.26 -29.82 -25.29
N ASP A 181 -20.70 -30.13 -26.51
CA ASP A 181 -20.80 -29.14 -27.59
C ASP A 181 -21.76 -27.99 -27.26
N ARG A 182 -22.90 -28.31 -26.62
CA ARG A 182 -23.86 -27.28 -26.17
C ARG A 182 -23.27 -26.34 -25.12
N VAL A 183 -22.62 -26.89 -24.09
CA VAL A 183 -22.02 -26.08 -23.01
C VAL A 183 -20.86 -25.23 -23.53
N VAL A 184 -20.08 -25.76 -24.49
CA VAL A 184 -19.03 -24.99 -25.16
C VAL A 184 -19.61 -23.81 -25.93
N ALA A 185 -20.68 -24.01 -26.71
CA ALA A 185 -21.32 -22.93 -27.46
C ALA A 185 -21.90 -21.84 -26.54
N GLU A 186 -22.70 -22.22 -25.55
CA GLU A 186 -23.35 -21.29 -24.61
C GLU A 186 -22.32 -20.47 -23.80
N ARG A 187 -21.27 -21.12 -23.28
CA ARG A 187 -20.21 -20.42 -22.53
C ARG A 187 -19.31 -19.57 -23.42
N THR A 188 -19.10 -19.96 -24.68
CA THR A 188 -18.33 -19.13 -25.64
C THR A 188 -19.03 -17.81 -25.89
N ASP A 189 -20.35 -17.82 -26.10
CA ASP A 189 -21.14 -16.60 -26.28
C ASP A 189 -21.10 -15.72 -25.02
N LEU A 190 -21.22 -16.34 -23.83
CA LEU A 190 -21.09 -15.65 -22.55
C LEU A 190 -19.71 -14.99 -22.37
N TYR A 191 -18.62 -15.72 -22.63
CA TYR A 191 -17.27 -15.17 -22.50
C TYR A 191 -16.91 -14.17 -23.60
N THR A 192 -17.58 -14.21 -24.74
CA THR A 192 -17.45 -13.20 -25.80
C THR A 192 -18.16 -11.90 -25.42
N ALA A 193 -19.32 -12.01 -24.75
CA ALA A 193 -20.09 -10.85 -24.29
C ALA A 193 -19.50 -10.19 -23.03
N PHE A 194 -18.94 -10.98 -22.10
CA PHE A 194 -18.53 -10.51 -20.77
C PHE A 194 -17.03 -10.65 -20.47
N GLY A 195 -16.23 -11.20 -21.39
CA GLY A 195 -14.80 -11.42 -21.24
C GLY A 195 -14.42 -12.80 -20.67
N VAL A 196 -13.16 -13.19 -20.86
CA VAL A 196 -12.62 -14.49 -20.44
C VAL A 196 -11.85 -14.35 -19.14
N ALA A 197 -12.29 -15.02 -18.07
CA ALA A 197 -11.50 -15.12 -16.84
C ALA A 197 -10.27 -16.03 -17.08
N PRO A 198 -9.04 -15.60 -16.74
CA PRO A 198 -7.85 -16.44 -16.90
C PRO A 198 -7.90 -17.66 -15.97
N GLU A 199 -7.30 -18.77 -16.43
CA GLU A 199 -7.22 -20.01 -15.65
C GLU A 199 -6.51 -19.80 -14.31
N ALA A 200 -6.94 -20.54 -13.28
CA ALA A 200 -6.35 -20.52 -11.95
C ALA A 200 -4.89 -21.02 -12.01
N ILE A 201 -3.95 -20.12 -11.77
CA ILE A 201 -2.52 -20.44 -11.72
C ILE A 201 -2.13 -20.77 -10.28
N GLN A 202 -1.33 -21.83 -10.12
CA GLN A 202 -0.82 -22.30 -8.84
C GLN A 202 0.11 -21.30 -8.15
N THR A 203 0.03 -21.32 -6.82
CA THR A 203 0.65 -20.42 -5.85
C THR A 203 2.15 -20.61 -5.67
N ARG A 204 2.90 -19.52 -5.49
CA ARG A 204 4.27 -19.56 -4.96
C ARG A 204 4.46 -18.54 -3.82
N SER A 205 5.18 -18.99 -2.79
CA SER A 205 5.38 -18.39 -1.48
C SER A 205 6.46 -17.28 -1.43
N VAL A 206 6.21 -16.34 -0.51
CA VAL A 206 7.03 -15.36 0.25
C VAL A 206 8.12 -14.49 -0.43
N THR A 207 7.99 -13.19 -0.13
CA THR A 207 8.94 -12.07 -0.24
C THR A 207 10.13 -12.30 -1.17
N PRO A 208 10.08 -11.87 -2.45
CA PRO A 208 11.29 -11.87 -3.25
C PRO A 208 12.28 -10.87 -2.68
N ALA A 209 13.56 -11.15 -2.91
CA ALA A 209 14.61 -10.15 -2.78
C ALA A 209 14.21 -8.93 -3.64
N PRO A 210 13.90 -7.76 -3.05
CA PRO A 210 13.44 -6.63 -3.83
C PRO A 210 14.59 -6.15 -4.72
N THR A 211 14.31 -5.94 -6.01
CA THR A 211 15.24 -5.28 -6.93
C THR A 211 14.57 -4.05 -7.54
N GLY A 212 14.35 -2.99 -6.75
CA GLY A 212 14.14 -1.63 -7.25
C GLY A 212 13.20 -0.73 -6.44
N GLY A 213 12.25 0.00 -7.04
CA GLY A 213 11.42 1.01 -6.33
C GLY A 213 10.69 0.45 -5.11
N ILE A 214 11.03 0.93 -3.91
CA ILE A 214 10.41 0.54 -2.64
C ILE A 214 9.82 1.78 -1.97
N VAL A 215 8.59 1.69 -1.46
CA VAL A 215 8.02 2.66 -0.51
C VAL A 215 7.67 1.93 0.77
N LYS A 216 8.24 2.36 1.90
CA LYS A 216 8.09 1.67 3.16
C LYS A 216 7.94 2.55 4.39
N ASN A 217 7.37 1.98 5.45
CA ASN A 217 7.30 2.55 6.81
C ASN A 217 6.69 3.95 6.87
N LEU A 218 5.59 4.16 6.15
CA LEU A 218 5.00 5.49 5.98
C LEU A 218 3.54 5.49 6.45
N LYS A 219 3.16 6.51 7.24
CA LYS A 219 1.76 6.81 7.51
C LYS A 219 1.34 8.03 6.73
N LEU A 220 0.24 7.94 5.98
CA LEU A 220 -0.19 8.97 5.06
C LEU A 220 -1.65 9.34 5.28
N TYR A 221 -1.92 10.64 5.32
CA TYR A 221 -3.26 11.17 5.59
C TYR A 221 -3.64 12.23 4.55
N GLY A 222 -4.77 12.08 3.89
CA GLY A 222 -5.24 13.10 2.96
C GLY A 222 -6.29 12.69 1.94
N THR A 223 -6.42 13.51 0.89
CA THR A 223 -7.41 13.35 -0.18
C THR A 223 -6.72 13.25 -1.53
N VAL A 224 -7.18 12.31 -2.36
CA VAL A 224 -6.70 12.12 -3.72
C VAL A 224 -7.89 12.10 -4.67
N THR A 225 -7.89 13.01 -5.65
CA THR A 225 -8.93 13.11 -6.67
C THR A 225 -8.30 13.00 -8.05
N ASN A 226 -8.80 12.10 -8.89
CA ASN A 226 -8.41 11.98 -10.29
C ASN A 226 -9.65 12.09 -11.19
N THR A 227 -9.77 13.20 -11.92
CA THR A 227 -10.82 13.41 -12.92
C THR A 227 -10.28 13.35 -14.35
N ARG A 228 -8.97 13.12 -14.49
CA ARG A 228 -8.31 12.91 -15.77
C ARG A 228 -7.16 11.92 -15.63
N GLY A 229 -7.43 10.65 -15.93
CA GLY A 229 -6.46 9.56 -15.81
C GLY A 229 -7.05 8.31 -15.18
N GLN A 230 -6.27 7.23 -15.17
CA GLN A 230 -6.76 5.90 -14.78
C GLN A 230 -6.59 5.53 -13.31
N GLY A 231 -5.62 6.10 -12.61
CA GLY A 231 -5.20 5.61 -11.29
C GLY A 231 -5.28 6.66 -10.19
N ALA A 232 -5.75 6.25 -9.00
CA ALA A 232 -5.67 7.05 -7.78
C ALA A 232 -5.39 6.15 -6.58
N ALA A 233 -4.44 6.56 -5.74
CA ALA A 233 -4.13 5.88 -4.50
C ALA A 233 -3.59 6.84 -3.46
N GLY A 234 -3.65 6.46 -2.18
CA GLY A 234 -2.98 7.20 -1.13
C GLY A 234 -1.46 7.20 -1.32
N VAL A 235 -0.85 6.01 -1.20
CA VAL A 235 0.61 5.87 -1.11
C VAL A 235 1.27 5.85 -2.48
N VAL A 236 0.98 4.85 -3.31
CA VAL A 236 1.59 4.68 -4.63
C VAL A 236 0.51 4.39 -5.64
N CYS A 237 0.31 5.28 -6.61
CA CYS A 237 -0.70 5.07 -7.64
C CYS A 237 -0.38 3.82 -8.48
N TRP A 238 0.71 3.85 -9.24
CA TRP A 238 1.13 2.74 -10.09
C TRP A 238 2.32 2.02 -9.48
N ASN A 239 2.12 0.76 -9.08
CA ASN A 239 3.14 -0.04 -8.40
C ASN A 239 3.73 -1.06 -9.37
N ASP A 240 4.96 -0.82 -9.86
CA ASP A 240 5.85 -1.82 -10.48
C ASP A 240 7.03 -2.17 -9.53
N GLY A 241 6.79 -2.10 -8.21
CA GLY A 241 7.79 -2.29 -7.17
C GLY A 241 7.26 -3.00 -5.92
N LEU A 242 7.71 -2.52 -4.75
CA LEU A 242 7.31 -3.00 -3.43
C LEU A 242 6.76 -1.87 -2.57
N ILE A 243 5.60 -2.09 -1.97
CA ILE A 243 5.06 -1.25 -0.91
C ILE A 243 4.99 -2.09 0.36
N GLU A 244 5.60 -1.63 1.44
CA GLU A 244 5.57 -2.37 2.70
C GLU A 244 5.42 -1.49 3.94
N ASN A 245 4.74 -1.97 4.98
CA ASN A 245 4.62 -1.25 6.26
C ASN A 245 4.00 0.15 6.10
N CYS A 246 3.11 0.32 5.13
CA CYS A 246 2.48 1.60 4.82
C CYS A 246 1.03 1.65 5.32
N TYR A 247 0.64 2.81 5.84
CA TYR A 247 -0.71 3.13 6.26
C TYR A 247 -1.26 4.31 5.46
N PHE A 248 -2.53 4.21 5.04
CA PHE A 248 -3.26 5.36 4.49
C PHE A 248 -4.57 5.59 5.22
N GLU A 249 -4.91 6.86 5.48
CA GLU A 249 -6.24 7.28 5.90
C GLU A 249 -6.74 8.51 5.15
N GLY A 250 -7.97 8.42 4.63
CA GLY A 250 -8.62 9.55 3.97
C GLY A 250 -9.52 9.14 2.81
N THR A 251 -9.60 9.99 1.80
CA THR A 251 -10.55 9.83 0.69
C THR A 251 -9.83 9.72 -0.64
N ILE A 252 -10.26 8.77 -1.47
CA ILE A 252 -9.75 8.59 -2.82
C ILE A 252 -10.92 8.49 -3.78
N TYR A 253 -10.91 9.36 -4.80
CA TYR A 253 -11.99 9.44 -5.76
C TYR A 253 -11.46 9.51 -7.19
N ILE A 254 -11.96 8.64 -8.05
CA ILE A 254 -11.82 8.76 -9.49
C ILE A 254 -13.20 9.02 -10.09
N HIS A 255 -13.29 10.06 -10.90
CA HIS A 255 -14.47 10.35 -11.72
C HIS A 255 -14.04 10.88 -13.08
N ASP A 256 -13.70 9.95 -13.96
CA ASP A 256 -13.36 10.22 -15.36
C ASP A 256 -14.33 9.43 -16.26
N ASN A 257 -15.28 10.15 -16.83
CA ASN A 257 -16.33 9.59 -17.69
C ASN A 257 -15.83 9.01 -19.01
N ASN A 258 -14.53 9.12 -19.33
CA ASN A 258 -13.98 8.64 -20.60
C ASN A 258 -12.90 7.57 -20.42
N ASN A 259 -12.59 7.17 -19.18
CA ASN A 259 -11.44 6.32 -18.92
C ASN A 259 -11.76 5.19 -17.93
N ARG A 260 -10.79 4.30 -17.72
CA ARG A 260 -10.83 3.30 -16.66
C ARG A 260 -10.59 3.99 -15.32
N ALA A 261 -11.10 3.40 -14.24
CA ALA A 261 -10.86 3.86 -12.87
C ALA A 261 -10.30 2.70 -12.04
N TYR A 262 -9.06 2.85 -11.58
CA TYR A 262 -8.40 1.93 -10.66
C TYR A 262 -8.11 2.68 -9.37
N THR A 263 -8.61 2.20 -8.24
CA THR A 263 -8.36 2.90 -6.97
C THR A 263 -8.26 1.99 -5.77
N GLY A 264 -7.33 2.31 -4.89
CA GLY A 264 -7.23 1.69 -3.58
C GLY A 264 -6.44 2.52 -2.58
N GLY A 265 -6.63 2.24 -1.29
CA GLY A 265 -6.02 3.01 -0.21
C GLY A 265 -4.50 3.09 -0.31
N ILE A 266 -3.86 1.97 -0.66
CA ILE A 266 -2.40 1.86 -0.74
C ILE A 266 -1.92 2.01 -2.18
N CYS A 267 -2.53 1.28 -3.12
CA CYS A 267 -2.21 1.40 -4.53
C CYS A 267 -3.41 1.30 -5.46
N SER A 268 -3.29 1.87 -6.66
CA SER A 268 -4.35 1.78 -7.66
C SER A 268 -4.20 0.52 -8.50
N LEU A 269 -2.97 0.21 -8.89
CA LEU A 269 -2.64 -0.90 -9.77
C LEU A 269 -1.39 -1.65 -9.28
N LEU A 270 -1.49 -2.97 -9.28
CA LEU A 270 -0.38 -3.91 -9.13
C LEU A 270 0.09 -4.35 -10.51
N GLY A 271 1.33 -4.01 -10.86
CA GLY A 271 1.99 -4.46 -12.08
C GLY A 271 2.51 -5.89 -11.99
N ALA A 272 3.39 -6.26 -12.92
CA ALA A 272 3.98 -7.60 -12.97
C ALA A 272 5.08 -7.80 -11.92
N SER A 273 5.03 -8.91 -11.16
CA SER A 273 6.01 -9.22 -10.11
C SER A 273 6.10 -8.16 -9.01
N THR A 274 4.96 -7.69 -8.52
CA THR A 274 4.84 -6.56 -7.59
C THR A 274 4.28 -6.99 -6.24
N TYR A 275 4.51 -6.17 -5.21
CA TYR A 275 4.25 -6.55 -3.84
C TYR A 275 3.61 -5.41 -3.05
N VAL A 276 2.59 -5.75 -2.27
CA VAL A 276 2.02 -4.93 -1.20
C VAL A 276 1.94 -5.78 0.05
N VAL A 277 2.77 -5.48 1.04
CA VAL A 277 3.03 -6.36 2.18
C VAL A 277 2.87 -5.60 3.48
N ASN A 278 2.12 -6.15 4.43
CA ASN A 278 1.97 -5.52 5.73
C ASN A 278 1.52 -4.06 5.58
N CYS A 279 0.44 -3.81 4.86
CA CYS A 279 -0.11 -2.46 4.69
C CYS A 279 -1.51 -2.37 5.29
N ALA A 280 -1.97 -1.17 5.61
CA ALA A 280 -3.33 -0.99 6.07
C ALA A 280 -3.96 0.32 5.60
N ALA A 281 -5.26 0.31 5.37
CA ALA A 281 -5.99 1.49 4.93
C ALA A 281 -7.28 1.70 5.72
N LYS A 282 -7.57 2.96 6.04
CA LYS A 282 -8.88 3.44 6.47
C LYS A 282 -9.37 4.47 5.47
N ALA A 283 -10.11 4.03 4.45
CA ALA A 283 -10.36 4.89 3.30
C ALA A 283 -11.80 4.83 2.80
N ASP A 284 -12.28 6.00 2.38
CA ASP A 284 -13.44 6.13 1.49
C ASP A 284 -12.91 6.12 0.05
N VAL A 285 -13.13 5.01 -0.66
CA VAL A 285 -12.57 4.72 -1.99
C VAL A 285 -13.70 4.62 -3.01
N LYS A 286 -13.62 5.40 -4.09
CA LYS A 286 -14.64 5.46 -5.14
C LYS A 286 -14.03 5.41 -6.54
N ALA A 287 -14.35 4.37 -7.31
CA ALA A 287 -13.94 4.20 -8.71
C ALA A 287 -15.13 4.41 -9.65
N HIS A 288 -15.29 5.61 -10.19
CA HIS A 288 -16.42 5.97 -11.08
C HIS A 288 -15.90 6.35 -12.47
N GLY A 289 -15.36 5.36 -13.19
CA GLY A 289 -14.87 5.51 -14.56
C GLY A 289 -15.95 5.21 -15.60
N GLY A 290 -15.80 5.77 -16.80
CA GLY A 290 -16.74 5.60 -17.91
C GLY A 290 -16.68 4.26 -18.66
N VAL A 291 -15.68 3.40 -18.38
CA VAL A 291 -15.51 2.11 -19.07
C VAL A 291 -15.39 0.94 -18.09
N TYR A 292 -14.31 0.90 -17.31
CA TYR A 292 -14.05 -0.15 -16.32
C TYR A 292 -13.69 0.48 -15.00
N SER A 293 -14.24 -0.02 -13.90
CA SER A 293 -14.13 0.61 -12.59
C SER A 293 -13.83 -0.42 -11.51
N TYR A 294 -12.68 -0.28 -10.84
CA TYR A 294 -12.19 -1.23 -9.85
C TYR A 294 -11.80 -0.51 -8.57
N ALA A 295 -12.42 -0.90 -7.46
CA ALA A 295 -12.12 -0.35 -6.14
C ALA A 295 -11.75 -1.46 -5.15
N GLY A 296 -10.62 -1.30 -4.47
CA GLY A 296 -10.28 -2.13 -3.32
C GLY A 296 -9.80 -1.29 -2.15
N GLY A 297 -9.99 -1.77 -0.92
CA GLY A 297 -9.52 -1.02 0.25
C GLY A 297 -7.99 -0.87 0.28
N ILE A 298 -7.24 -1.84 -0.25
CA ILE A 298 -5.78 -1.80 -0.38
C ILE A 298 -5.36 -1.51 -1.82
N ALA A 299 -5.85 -2.29 -2.78
CA ALA A 299 -5.45 -2.21 -4.19
C ALA A 299 -6.66 -2.16 -5.13
N GLY A 300 -6.64 -1.30 -6.15
CA GLY A 300 -7.74 -1.24 -7.12
C GLY A 300 -7.77 -2.45 -8.05
N TYR A 301 -6.69 -2.69 -8.78
CA TYR A 301 -6.64 -3.70 -9.83
C TYR A 301 -5.29 -4.41 -9.87
N CYS A 302 -5.30 -5.73 -10.06
CA CYS A 302 -4.08 -6.49 -10.29
C CYS A 302 -3.94 -6.84 -11.77
N TYR A 303 -3.04 -6.13 -12.45
CA TYR A 303 -2.83 -6.27 -13.89
C TYR A 303 -2.26 -7.63 -14.26
N ALA A 304 -1.33 -8.13 -13.45
CA ALA A 304 -0.69 -9.43 -13.65
C ALA A 304 -1.13 -10.40 -12.55
N MET A 305 -2.36 -10.93 -12.67
CA MET A 305 -3.07 -11.70 -11.63
C MET A 305 -2.23 -12.76 -10.92
N GLY A 306 -1.35 -13.45 -11.65
CA GLY A 306 -0.50 -14.52 -11.13
C GLY A 306 0.81 -14.08 -10.46
N SER A 307 1.15 -12.78 -10.50
CA SER A 307 2.45 -12.25 -10.07
C SER A 307 2.39 -10.97 -9.25
N GLY A 308 1.22 -10.34 -9.08
CA GLY A 308 1.01 -9.25 -8.13
C GLY A 308 0.54 -9.80 -6.78
N TYR A 309 1.32 -9.56 -5.72
CA TYR A 309 1.11 -10.13 -4.39
C TYR A 309 0.55 -9.09 -3.42
N VAL A 310 -0.50 -9.48 -2.70
CA VAL A 310 -1.05 -8.70 -1.58
C VAL A 310 -1.04 -9.58 -0.35
N VAL A 311 -0.19 -9.24 0.62
CA VAL A 311 0.14 -10.13 1.73
C VAL A 311 -0.01 -9.38 3.04
N ASN A 312 -0.72 -9.96 4.01
CA ASN A 312 -0.82 -9.42 5.36
C ASN A 312 -1.31 -7.97 5.36
N CYS A 313 -2.32 -7.65 4.55
CA CYS A 313 -2.86 -6.30 4.47
C CYS A 313 -4.23 -6.19 5.15
N SER A 314 -4.50 -5.05 5.76
CA SER A 314 -5.70 -4.85 6.59
C SER A 314 -6.50 -3.62 6.20
N VAL A 315 -7.81 -3.76 6.03
CA VAL A 315 -8.72 -2.63 5.84
C VAL A 315 -9.49 -2.38 7.10
N GLN A 316 -9.49 -1.14 7.55
CA GLN A 316 -10.03 -0.73 8.85
C GLN A 316 -11.56 -0.61 8.87
N PRO A 317 -12.18 -0.75 10.05
CA PRO A 317 -13.55 -0.31 10.29
C PRO A 317 -13.74 1.16 9.88
N GLY A 318 -14.94 1.48 9.41
CA GLY A 318 -15.27 2.80 8.89
C GLY A 318 -14.90 3.02 7.41
N SER A 319 -14.17 2.10 6.78
CA SER A 319 -13.83 2.20 5.34
C SER A 319 -15.06 1.92 4.48
N LYS A 320 -15.21 2.65 3.38
CA LYS A 320 -16.25 2.45 2.37
C LYS A 320 -15.63 2.35 1.00
N ILE A 321 -15.93 1.28 0.28
CA ILE A 321 -15.31 0.97 -1.00
C ILE A 321 -16.43 0.79 -2.00
N ASP A 322 -16.40 1.58 -3.08
CA ASP A 322 -17.43 1.59 -4.09
C ASP A 322 -16.83 1.74 -5.50
N SER A 323 -17.42 1.08 -6.48
CA SER A 323 -17.04 1.21 -7.88
C SER A 323 -18.26 1.03 -8.79
N TYR A 324 -18.15 1.39 -10.07
CA TYR A 324 -19.18 1.04 -11.06
C TYR A 324 -19.09 -0.39 -11.61
N MET A 325 -18.13 -1.22 -11.19
CA MET A 325 -18.02 -2.57 -11.76
C MET A 325 -17.58 -3.65 -10.76
N ASP A 326 -16.31 -3.64 -10.31
CA ASP A 326 -15.80 -4.66 -9.39
C ASP A 326 -15.26 -4.03 -8.12
N THR A 327 -15.77 -4.51 -6.98
CA THR A 327 -15.41 -3.95 -5.67
C THR A 327 -15.00 -5.05 -4.71
N GLY A 328 -13.78 -4.95 -4.17
CA GLY A 328 -13.28 -5.89 -3.18
C GLY A 328 -12.98 -5.22 -1.86
N GLY A 329 -13.20 -5.92 -0.75
CA GLY A 329 -12.80 -5.40 0.56
C GLY A 329 -11.30 -5.12 0.64
N VAL A 330 -10.46 -5.88 -0.07
CA VAL A 330 -8.98 -5.71 -0.10
C VAL A 330 -8.51 -5.31 -1.50
N VAL A 331 -8.86 -6.09 -2.53
CA VAL A 331 -8.47 -5.86 -3.93
C VAL A 331 -9.69 -5.76 -4.83
N GLY A 332 -9.82 -4.73 -5.66
CA GLY A 332 -10.99 -4.57 -6.54
C GLY A 332 -11.20 -5.75 -7.48
N GLY A 333 -10.14 -6.29 -8.08
CA GLY A 333 -10.26 -7.55 -8.81
C GLY A 333 -8.96 -8.10 -9.36
N PHE A 334 -9.07 -9.29 -9.96
CA PHE A 334 -8.05 -9.93 -10.78
C PHE A 334 -6.78 -10.33 -10.00
N ALA A 335 -6.90 -10.82 -8.77
CA ALA A 335 -5.75 -11.13 -7.92
C ALA A 335 -5.71 -12.60 -7.45
N ASN A 336 -4.71 -13.37 -7.89
CA ASN A 336 -4.55 -14.77 -7.49
C ASN A 336 -3.61 -14.97 -6.28
N GLN A 337 -2.92 -13.92 -5.85
CA GLN A 337 -1.89 -13.99 -4.82
C GLN A 337 -2.26 -13.12 -3.61
N VAL A 338 -3.45 -13.33 -3.04
CA VAL A 338 -3.93 -12.59 -1.85
C VAL A 338 -3.86 -13.48 -0.61
N TYR A 339 -3.03 -13.09 0.36
CA TYR A 339 -2.67 -13.92 1.51
C TYR A 339 -2.84 -13.17 2.82
N ASN A 340 -3.46 -13.82 3.81
CA ASN A 340 -3.52 -13.30 5.19
C ASN A 340 -4.14 -11.90 5.31
N CYS A 341 -4.90 -11.47 4.31
CA CYS A 341 -5.52 -10.16 4.29
C CYS A 341 -6.82 -10.16 5.08
N VAL A 342 -7.10 -9.03 5.72
CA VAL A 342 -8.28 -8.87 6.57
C VAL A 342 -9.03 -7.60 6.18
N SER A 343 -10.30 -7.72 5.81
CA SER A 343 -11.16 -6.57 5.54
C SER A 343 -12.19 -6.38 6.65
N ALA A 344 -12.10 -5.26 7.37
CA ALA A 344 -13.13 -4.80 8.29
C ALA A 344 -13.97 -3.66 7.71
N ALA A 345 -14.02 -3.51 6.38
CA ALA A 345 -14.79 -2.44 5.73
C ALA A 345 -16.27 -2.46 6.14
N ASP A 346 -16.83 -1.27 6.38
CA ASP A 346 -18.26 -1.11 6.72
C ASP A 346 -19.13 -1.24 5.47
N SER A 347 -18.59 -0.89 4.30
CA SER A 347 -19.26 -0.96 3.01
C SER A 347 -18.31 -1.39 1.90
N VAL A 348 -18.73 -2.37 1.11
CA VAL A 348 -18.11 -2.81 -0.15
C VAL A 348 -19.26 -3.00 -1.13
N THR A 349 -19.42 -2.11 -2.09
CA THR A 349 -20.58 -2.06 -3.00
C THR A 349 -20.18 -1.79 -4.44
N VAL A 350 -21.06 -2.15 -5.38
CA VAL A 350 -20.94 -1.79 -6.79
C VAL A 350 -22.12 -0.91 -7.14
N ASP A 351 -21.88 0.35 -7.52
CA ASP A 351 -22.89 1.35 -7.85
C ASP A 351 -24.01 1.43 -6.80
N GLY A 352 -23.62 1.35 -5.51
CA GLY A 352 -24.56 1.32 -4.39
C GLY A 352 -25.48 0.09 -4.28
N HIS A 353 -25.32 -0.92 -5.14
CA HIS A 353 -26.08 -2.16 -5.08
C HIS A 353 -25.63 -3.06 -3.92
N ASN A 354 -26.54 -3.92 -3.50
CA ASN A 354 -26.27 -4.93 -2.50
C ASN A 354 -25.21 -5.93 -3.02
N PRO A 355 -24.09 -6.12 -2.31
CA PRO A 355 -23.02 -6.98 -2.75
C PRO A 355 -23.38 -8.47 -2.79
N ASN A 356 -24.54 -8.85 -2.27
CA ASN A 356 -25.03 -10.23 -2.22
C ASN A 356 -26.07 -10.54 -3.31
N GLU A 357 -26.41 -9.56 -4.15
CA GLU A 357 -27.27 -9.76 -5.31
C GLU A 357 -26.48 -10.30 -6.50
N SER A 358 -27.12 -11.15 -7.31
CA SER A 358 -26.51 -11.68 -8.52
C SER A 358 -26.30 -10.60 -9.57
N GLY A 359 -25.21 -10.68 -10.33
CA GLY A 359 -24.92 -9.77 -11.45
C GLY A 359 -23.91 -8.67 -11.14
N TYR A 360 -23.48 -8.56 -9.87
CA TYR A 360 -22.45 -7.63 -9.44
C TYR A 360 -21.25 -8.39 -8.85
N TYR A 361 -20.04 -7.97 -9.21
CA TYR A 361 -18.83 -8.59 -8.69
C TYR A 361 -18.36 -7.87 -7.43
N THR A 362 -18.84 -8.34 -6.28
CA THR A 362 -18.43 -7.79 -4.99
C THR A 362 -18.00 -8.87 -4.01
N GLY A 363 -16.77 -8.79 -3.51
CA GLY A 363 -16.22 -9.77 -2.58
C GLY A 363 -15.60 -9.16 -1.35
N GLY A 364 -15.66 -9.89 -0.24
CA GLY A 364 -15.12 -9.45 1.04
C GLY A 364 -13.60 -9.23 1.02
N ILE A 365 -12.91 -9.89 0.09
CA ILE A 365 -11.47 -9.77 -0.14
C ILE A 365 -11.18 -9.32 -1.56
N VAL A 366 -11.65 -10.05 -2.59
CA VAL A 366 -11.43 -9.73 -4.00
C VAL A 366 -12.77 -9.50 -4.69
N GLY A 367 -12.93 -8.42 -5.47
CA GLY A 367 -14.23 -8.12 -6.11
C GLY A 367 -14.67 -9.16 -7.14
N ALA A 368 -13.95 -9.30 -8.26
CA ALA A 368 -14.35 -10.25 -9.33
C ALA A 368 -13.64 -11.61 -9.27
N TYR A 369 -12.49 -11.73 -9.92
CA TYR A 369 -11.77 -12.99 -10.11
C TYR A 369 -10.48 -13.03 -9.30
N GLY A 370 -10.21 -14.13 -8.62
CA GLY A 370 -9.00 -14.27 -7.82
C GLY A 370 -8.98 -15.51 -6.96
N THR A 371 -7.87 -15.68 -6.24
CA THR A 371 -7.70 -16.70 -5.22
C THR A 371 -7.18 -16.05 -3.94
N THR A 372 -7.83 -16.38 -2.84
CA THR A 372 -7.54 -15.85 -1.52
C THR A 372 -7.14 -16.99 -0.60
N TYR A 373 -6.09 -16.77 0.20
CA TYR A 373 -5.59 -17.76 1.13
C TYR A 373 -5.57 -17.18 2.52
N ASN A 374 -6.32 -17.84 3.40
CA ASN A 374 -6.33 -17.50 4.82
C ASN A 374 -6.69 -16.00 5.05
N CYS A 375 -7.65 -15.52 4.26
CA CYS A 375 -8.16 -14.16 4.34
C CYS A 375 -9.48 -14.13 5.12
N TYR A 376 -9.78 -12.99 5.74
CA TYR A 376 -10.95 -12.83 6.59
C TYR A 376 -11.66 -11.51 6.31
N TRP A 377 -12.98 -11.50 6.34
CA TRP A 377 -13.73 -10.25 6.13
C TRP A 377 -14.95 -10.15 7.03
N LEU A 378 -15.37 -8.92 7.25
CA LEU A 378 -16.51 -8.58 8.07
C LEU A 378 -17.82 -8.68 7.27
N GLN A 379 -18.78 -9.42 7.80
CA GLN A 379 -20.19 -9.30 7.48
C GLN A 379 -20.98 -9.34 8.79
N SER A 380 -21.31 -8.16 9.30
CA SER A 380 -21.95 -7.97 10.61
C SER A 380 -23.27 -8.71 10.79
N SER A 381 -23.98 -8.96 9.69
CA SER A 381 -25.19 -9.78 9.65
C SER A 381 -25.33 -10.48 8.30
N SER A 382 -25.96 -11.66 8.27
CA SER A 382 -26.27 -12.37 7.01
C SER A 382 -27.27 -11.62 6.12
N ALA A 383 -27.93 -10.59 6.65
CA ALA A 383 -28.84 -9.71 5.93
C ALA A 383 -28.18 -8.37 5.52
N SER A 384 -26.87 -8.22 5.71
CA SER A 384 -26.17 -6.98 5.35
C SER A 384 -26.32 -6.69 3.85
N THR A 385 -26.68 -5.45 3.53
CA THR A 385 -26.80 -4.97 2.14
C THR A 385 -25.58 -4.17 1.69
N THR A 386 -24.54 -4.09 2.52
CA THR A 386 -23.31 -3.35 2.19
C THR A 386 -22.05 -4.16 2.44
N GLN A 387 -22.16 -5.36 3.03
CA GLN A 387 -21.03 -6.23 3.29
C GLN A 387 -21.16 -7.56 2.52
N PRO A 388 -20.12 -8.00 1.80
CA PRO A 388 -20.19 -9.19 0.96
C PRO A 388 -20.28 -10.48 1.79
N GLY A 389 -21.05 -11.44 1.30
CA GLY A 389 -21.22 -12.75 1.91
C GLY A 389 -20.15 -13.76 1.51
N ALA A 390 -19.40 -13.49 0.44
CA ALA A 390 -18.34 -14.36 -0.07
C ALA A 390 -16.99 -13.62 -0.16
N ALA A 391 -15.89 -14.39 -0.11
CA ALA A 391 -14.53 -13.86 -0.19
C ALA A 391 -14.25 -13.19 -1.55
N VAL A 392 -14.79 -13.79 -2.61
CA VAL A 392 -14.61 -13.43 -4.01
C VAL A 392 -16.00 -13.24 -4.63
N GLY A 393 -16.26 -12.14 -5.33
CA GLY A 393 -17.64 -11.75 -5.67
C GLY A 393 -18.37 -12.57 -6.71
N GLY A 394 -17.68 -13.45 -7.45
CA GLY A 394 -18.31 -14.51 -8.24
C GLY A 394 -18.34 -15.88 -7.56
N GLY A 395 -17.82 -15.98 -6.33
CA GLY A 395 -17.53 -17.24 -5.64
C GLY A 395 -18.50 -17.57 -4.51
N SER A 396 -18.32 -18.76 -3.95
CA SER A 396 -19.12 -19.28 -2.82
C SER A 396 -18.28 -19.52 -1.55
N ASP A 397 -17.04 -19.04 -1.51
CA ASP A 397 -16.15 -19.23 -0.35
C ASP A 397 -16.54 -18.29 0.78
N VAL A 398 -16.95 -18.87 1.91
CA VAL A 398 -17.36 -18.17 3.14
C VAL A 398 -16.44 -18.51 4.33
N SER A 399 -15.34 -19.23 4.11
CA SER A 399 -14.51 -19.79 5.19
C SER A 399 -13.86 -18.72 6.09
N GLY A 400 -13.53 -17.57 5.51
CA GLY A 400 -12.96 -16.41 6.20
C GLY A 400 -13.98 -15.44 6.81
N LEU A 401 -15.28 -15.68 6.61
CA LEU A 401 -16.32 -14.73 7.00
C LEU A 401 -16.42 -14.61 8.53
N ARG A 402 -16.44 -13.38 9.06
CA ARG A 402 -16.60 -13.10 10.49
C ARG A 402 -17.69 -12.06 10.72
N THR A 403 -18.46 -12.24 11.79
CA THR A 403 -19.63 -11.41 12.10
C THR A 403 -19.33 -10.21 12.99
N THR A 404 -18.12 -10.11 13.53
CA THR A 404 -17.71 -8.97 14.35
C THR A 404 -16.25 -8.64 14.09
N VAL A 405 -15.87 -7.38 14.29
CA VAL A 405 -14.48 -6.93 14.19
C VAL A 405 -13.59 -7.70 15.18
N ALA A 406 -14.06 -7.96 16.40
CA ALA A 406 -13.30 -8.68 17.42
C ALA A 406 -12.96 -10.13 17.02
N ALA A 407 -13.79 -10.76 16.18
CA ALA A 407 -13.57 -12.11 15.68
C ALA A 407 -12.62 -12.17 14.46
N LEU A 408 -12.28 -11.02 13.87
CA LEU A 408 -11.24 -10.96 12.84
C LEU A 408 -9.86 -11.16 13.50
N PRO A 409 -8.91 -11.79 12.80
CA PRO A 409 -7.51 -11.77 13.21
C PRO A 409 -6.85 -10.44 12.84
N ALA A 410 -5.71 -10.15 13.48
CA ALA A 410 -4.84 -9.09 13.03
C ALA A 410 -4.12 -9.51 11.73
N GLY A 411 -4.37 -8.78 10.64
CA GLY A 411 -3.76 -9.02 9.33
C GLY A 411 -2.39 -8.35 9.18
N SER A 412 -2.17 -7.23 9.86
CA SER A 412 -0.95 -6.42 9.75
C SER A 412 -0.55 -5.78 11.09
N VAL A 413 0.71 -5.35 11.18
CA VAL A 413 1.29 -4.74 12.39
C VAL A 413 2.27 -3.63 12.03
N PHE A 414 2.17 -2.48 12.68
CA PHE A 414 3.13 -1.37 12.51
C PHE A 414 3.80 -1.01 13.81
N PHE A 415 5.06 -0.59 13.69
CA PHE A 415 5.78 0.08 14.77
C PHE A 415 5.62 1.59 14.65
N THR A 416 5.72 2.26 15.78
CA THR A 416 5.70 3.72 15.87
C THR A 416 7.11 4.20 16.22
N PRO A 417 7.54 5.37 15.70
CA PRO A 417 8.85 5.91 16.04
C PRO A 417 9.05 6.00 17.55
N THR A 418 10.24 5.62 18.00
CA THR A 418 10.57 5.57 19.44
C THR A 418 11.64 6.59 19.76
N ALA A 419 11.40 7.45 20.74
CA ALA A 419 12.40 8.36 21.28
C ALA A 419 12.92 7.84 22.62
N VAL A 420 14.23 7.91 22.84
CA VAL A 420 14.88 7.48 24.09
C VAL A 420 16.08 8.38 24.39
N ASN A 421 16.40 8.58 25.67
CA ASN A 421 17.62 9.30 26.03
C ASN A 421 18.84 8.35 26.07
N VAL A 422 20.04 8.92 26.02
CA VAL A 422 21.28 8.16 26.29
C VAL A 422 21.20 7.53 27.69
N ASN A 423 21.51 6.24 27.79
CA ASN A 423 21.32 5.38 28.98
C ASN A 423 19.85 5.18 29.42
N GLY A 424 18.90 5.71 28.65
CA GLY A 424 17.47 5.50 28.85
C GLY A 424 16.98 4.21 28.21
N THR A 425 15.75 3.83 28.56
CA THR A 425 15.04 2.73 27.91
C THR A 425 13.64 3.16 27.50
N ALA A 426 13.11 2.57 26.43
CA ALA A 426 11.76 2.78 25.95
C ALA A 426 11.21 1.50 25.33
N SER A 427 9.92 1.25 25.44
CA SER A 427 9.28 0.10 24.76
C SER A 427 8.87 0.48 23.35
N VAL A 428 9.13 -0.40 22.39
CA VAL A 428 8.60 -0.27 21.02
C VAL A 428 7.09 -0.35 21.09
N THR A 429 6.44 0.74 20.68
CA THR A 429 4.99 0.79 20.55
C THR A 429 4.60 0.20 19.20
N HIS A 430 3.60 -0.69 19.21
CA HIS A 430 3.07 -1.31 18.00
C HIS A 430 1.54 -1.23 17.95
N THR A 431 0.98 -1.34 16.75
CA THR A 431 -0.46 -1.36 16.51
C THR A 431 -0.79 -2.48 15.53
N TYR A 432 -1.79 -3.29 15.88
CA TYR A 432 -2.35 -4.32 15.02
C TYR A 432 -3.55 -3.77 14.24
N TYR A 433 -3.68 -4.20 12.98
CA TYR A 433 -4.79 -3.83 12.13
C TYR A 433 -5.51 -5.07 11.56
N PRO A 434 -6.84 -4.98 11.32
CA PRO A 434 -7.70 -3.84 11.63
C PRO A 434 -7.82 -3.58 13.14
N THR A 435 -7.93 -2.32 13.56
CA THR A 435 -8.04 -2.02 15.00
C THR A 435 -9.31 -2.64 15.57
N GLY A 436 -9.21 -3.24 16.75
CA GLY A 436 -10.31 -3.98 17.39
C GLY A 436 -10.35 -5.46 17.04
N ALA A 437 -9.57 -5.93 16.06
CA ALA A 437 -9.32 -7.35 15.85
C ALA A 437 -8.53 -7.92 17.04
N ALA A 438 -9.04 -8.98 17.66
CA ALA A 438 -8.46 -9.56 18.87
C ALA A 438 -8.07 -11.04 18.72
N ALA A 439 -8.44 -11.68 17.60
CA ALA A 439 -8.11 -13.08 17.40
C ALA A 439 -6.64 -13.24 16.99
N ASN A 440 -5.92 -14.17 17.65
CA ASN A 440 -4.59 -14.63 17.28
C ASN A 440 -3.58 -13.49 16.99
N PRO A 441 -3.28 -12.61 17.98
CA PRO A 441 -2.34 -11.53 17.79
C PRO A 441 -0.95 -12.06 17.38
N PRO A 442 -0.27 -11.41 16.43
CA PRO A 442 1.08 -11.79 16.02
C PRO A 442 2.06 -11.78 17.19
N ALA A 443 2.88 -12.82 17.29
CA ALA A 443 4.04 -12.83 18.16
C ALA A 443 5.19 -12.06 17.50
N LEU A 444 5.90 -11.24 18.27
CA LEU A 444 7.05 -10.45 17.83
C LEU A 444 8.35 -11.05 18.36
N ASN A 445 9.15 -11.64 17.48
CA ASN A 445 10.39 -12.34 17.80
C ASN A 445 11.56 -11.79 16.97
N ASN A 446 12.79 -12.27 17.21
CA ASN A 446 13.97 -11.92 16.41
C ASN A 446 14.18 -10.40 16.26
N TRP A 447 14.20 -9.69 17.39
CA TRP A 447 14.41 -8.25 17.42
C TRP A 447 15.80 -7.89 16.90
N SER A 448 15.89 -6.85 16.07
CA SER A 448 17.16 -6.34 15.53
C SER A 448 17.19 -4.82 15.45
N THR A 449 18.40 -4.27 15.42
CA THR A 449 18.69 -2.84 15.23
C THR A 449 19.67 -2.69 14.07
N THR A 450 19.54 -1.62 13.28
CA THR A 450 20.51 -1.31 12.21
C THR A 450 21.81 -0.73 12.75
N ASP A 451 21.80 -0.14 13.95
CA ASP A 451 22.99 0.43 14.59
C ASP A 451 22.95 0.22 16.11
N SER A 452 23.59 -0.86 16.55
CA SER A 452 23.69 -1.21 17.98
C SER A 452 24.60 -0.29 18.79
N SER A 453 25.38 0.59 18.13
CA SER A 453 26.17 1.62 18.82
C SER A 453 25.34 2.85 19.19
N VAL A 454 24.23 3.06 18.49
CA VAL A 454 23.23 4.09 18.78
C VAL A 454 22.16 3.55 19.73
N ALA A 455 21.51 2.45 19.36
CA ALA A 455 20.44 1.84 20.16
C ALA A 455 20.39 0.31 20.00
N ALA A 456 20.29 -0.41 21.11
CA ALA A 456 19.99 -1.84 21.11
C ALA A 456 18.51 -2.10 21.39
N VAL A 457 18.00 -3.25 20.94
CA VAL A 457 16.64 -3.70 21.24
C VAL A 457 16.65 -5.15 21.70
N SER A 458 15.91 -5.44 22.77
CA SER A 458 15.71 -6.80 23.28
C SER A 458 14.28 -6.95 23.79
N ASN A 459 13.56 -7.95 23.27
CA ASN A 459 12.16 -8.23 23.62
C ASN A 459 11.25 -6.98 23.56
N GLY A 460 11.47 -6.13 22.57
CA GLY A 460 10.71 -4.89 22.38
C GLY A 460 11.13 -3.73 23.31
N THR A 461 12.14 -3.89 24.16
CA THR A 461 12.73 -2.79 24.93
C THR A 461 13.97 -2.26 24.20
N VAL A 462 13.93 -0.98 23.86
CA VAL A 462 15.04 -0.21 23.28
C VAL A 462 15.88 0.39 24.40
N THR A 463 17.21 0.32 24.29
CA THR A 463 18.18 0.99 25.16
C THR A 463 19.01 1.95 24.33
N GLY A 464 19.04 3.23 24.70
CA GLY A 464 19.85 4.25 24.03
C GLY A 464 21.29 4.28 24.52
N TYR A 465 22.26 4.29 23.61
CA TYR A 465 23.70 4.32 23.93
C TYR A 465 24.40 5.60 23.51
N SER A 466 24.08 6.15 22.34
CA SER A 466 24.68 7.38 21.85
C SER A 466 23.69 8.19 21.02
N VAL A 467 23.85 9.52 21.01
CA VAL A 467 22.97 10.41 20.23
C VAL A 467 23.05 10.04 18.75
N GLY A 468 21.89 9.81 18.14
CA GLY A 468 21.81 9.36 16.76
C GLY A 468 20.46 8.76 16.41
N THR A 469 20.40 8.10 15.26
CA THR A 469 19.22 7.36 14.81
C THR A 469 19.57 5.93 14.45
N ALA A 470 18.65 5.01 14.69
CA ALA A 470 18.72 3.61 14.28
C ALA A 470 17.32 3.16 13.82
N THR A 471 17.21 2.04 13.10
CA THR A 471 15.93 1.39 12.81
C THR A 471 15.84 0.11 13.62
N VAL A 472 14.72 -0.09 14.31
CA VAL A 472 14.42 -1.35 15.00
C VAL A 472 13.36 -2.13 14.24
N SER A 473 13.51 -3.45 14.23
CA SER A 473 12.59 -4.37 13.56
C SER A 473 12.40 -5.64 14.37
N ALA A 474 11.31 -6.35 14.09
CA ALA A 474 11.05 -7.69 14.61
C ALA A 474 10.46 -8.58 13.52
N THR A 475 10.55 -9.89 13.69
CA THR A 475 9.76 -10.86 12.93
C THR A 475 8.39 -11.00 13.59
N ALA A 476 7.34 -10.55 12.92
CA ALA A 476 5.96 -10.83 13.31
C ALA A 476 5.50 -12.15 12.68
N SER A 477 4.84 -13.00 13.46
CA SER A 477 4.25 -14.25 12.98
C SER A 477 2.99 -14.59 13.77
N SER A 478 1.95 -15.10 13.11
CA SER A 478 0.73 -15.56 13.77
C SER A 478 0.37 -16.97 13.30
N GLY A 479 -0.22 -17.78 14.18
CA GLY A 479 -0.85 -19.04 13.78
C GLY A 479 -2.06 -18.82 12.84
N ALA A 480 -2.60 -17.61 12.82
CA ALA A 480 -3.60 -17.18 11.84
C ALA A 480 -2.98 -16.66 10.55
N TRP A 481 -1.67 -16.79 10.32
CA TRP A 481 -1.00 -16.48 9.06
C TRP A 481 -0.46 -17.77 8.45
N SER A 482 -1.09 -18.25 7.38
CA SER A 482 -0.70 -19.47 6.69
C SER A 482 -0.80 -19.30 5.18
N THR A 483 0.03 -20.03 4.45
CA THR A 483 -0.18 -20.25 3.01
C THR A 483 -0.71 -21.66 2.82
N SER A 484 -1.14 -22.00 1.61
CA SER A 484 -1.38 -23.38 1.18
C SER A 484 -0.12 -24.28 1.24
N THR A 485 1.01 -23.79 1.78
CA THR A 485 2.29 -24.50 1.90
C THR A 485 2.84 -24.46 3.34
N PRO A 486 3.76 -25.38 3.73
CA PRO A 486 4.10 -25.65 5.13
C PRO A 486 4.89 -24.58 5.90
N SER A 487 5.29 -23.47 5.26
CA SER A 487 6.06 -22.41 5.94
C SER A 487 5.13 -21.34 6.53
N ALA A 488 5.30 -21.03 7.82
CA ALA A 488 4.66 -19.88 8.44
C ALA A 488 5.09 -18.58 7.72
N VAL A 489 4.11 -17.77 7.31
CA VAL A 489 4.37 -16.44 6.75
C VAL A 489 4.71 -15.50 7.89
N SER A 490 5.77 -14.71 7.73
CA SER A 490 6.13 -13.63 8.63
C SER A 490 6.23 -12.31 7.88
N VAL A 491 6.04 -11.22 8.62
CA VAL A 491 6.31 -9.85 8.14
C VAL A 491 7.28 -9.17 9.08
N THR A 492 7.96 -8.14 8.59
CA THR A 492 8.96 -7.39 9.36
C THR A 492 8.48 -5.96 9.56
N PRO A 493 7.69 -5.68 10.62
CA PRO A 493 7.47 -4.30 11.03
C PRO A 493 8.80 -3.68 11.44
N GLU A 494 8.97 -2.42 11.09
CA GLU A 494 10.15 -1.64 11.46
C GLU A 494 9.78 -0.16 11.63
N SER A 495 10.57 0.56 12.44
CA SER A 495 10.44 2.00 12.62
C SER A 495 11.73 2.60 13.19
N GLY A 496 11.90 3.91 13.02
CA GLY A 496 13.03 4.67 13.52
C GLY A 496 13.05 4.79 15.06
N VAL A 497 14.26 4.83 15.58
CA VAL A 497 14.60 5.19 16.95
C VAL A 497 15.46 6.42 16.91
N THR A 498 15.09 7.43 17.69
CA THR A 498 15.90 8.64 17.90
C THR A 498 16.43 8.64 19.32
N VAL A 499 17.76 8.70 19.46
CA VAL A 499 18.42 8.80 20.75
C VAL A 499 18.84 10.26 20.99
N THR A 500 18.28 10.87 22.03
CA THR A 500 18.61 12.23 22.46
C THR A 500 19.43 12.23 23.74
N GLN A 501 19.96 13.39 24.15
CA GLN A 501 20.82 13.46 25.33
C GLN A 501 20.07 13.18 26.64
#